data_AF-A0A4V1QZG6-F1
#
_entry.id   AF-A0A4V1QZG6-F1
#
_cell.length_a   1.000
_cell.length_b   1.000
_cell.length_c   1.000
_cell.angle_alpha   90.00
_cell.angle_beta   90.00
_cell.angle_gamma   90.00
#
_symmetry.space_group_name_H-M   'P 1'
#
loop_
_entity.id
_entity.type
_entity.pdbx_description
1 polymer ?
#
loop_
_entity_poly.entity_id
_entity_poly.type
_entity_poly.pdbx_seq_one_letter_code
_entity_poly.pdbx_strand_id
1 'polypeptide(L)'
;MGRNLTTAQLQALRHVQANALQKGDRSRAAVEGALIRRGLPPAWREFLLNGIRANGQVTLNFHPDRLLADGFTVVEKLLQDGVYCSQFVTGLSNGSRTAFPGGDRDRWEQSLFGGAYQQAGVGAAERPKYGGLNLMNYADGAAPRFGSCWFRLHPHLLQSCTFTFGDSHTGPEPVGTIDAFDNVLAALLEAEGDGGGVDWYGLGEHDRGDSVDRGGIGEHDRGDSVDRGGIGEHDRGDSVDPGSFVRHLHMLHESWQEPGGIVGRALDNYIEAQVHGEIDLSEDVESLVADPSFKGTRIGAQLEALCSKYNVTLVWHAGFRLAVSSVPDDFRGAAMPPLAKRLDRLFTVSPGVLDVAVIGRAAASLQLHPEQWQDWGTPDETSQHLKQLWHVLVQYGRP
;
A
#
# COMPACT_ATOMS: atom_id res chain seq x y z
N MET A 1 25.47 -9.66 -9.67
CA MET A 1 25.52 -10.97 -9.00
C MET A 1 24.13 -11.25 -8.46
N GLY A 2 23.58 -12.44 -8.65
CA GLY A 2 22.22 -12.75 -8.19
C GLY A 2 22.14 -12.78 -6.66
N ARG A 3 21.03 -12.31 -6.09
CA ARG A 3 20.75 -12.40 -4.64
C ARG A 3 20.75 -13.87 -4.20
N ASN A 4 21.29 -14.14 -3.01
CA ASN A 4 21.22 -15.45 -2.38
C ASN A 4 19.83 -15.66 -1.78
N LEU A 5 18.89 -16.14 -2.59
CA LEU A 5 17.57 -16.55 -2.14
C LEU A 5 17.61 -17.95 -1.51
N THR A 6 16.81 -18.16 -0.47
CA THR A 6 16.68 -19.48 0.15
C THR A 6 15.91 -20.45 -0.76
N THR A 7 16.01 -21.75 -0.45
CA THR A 7 15.26 -22.78 -1.19
C THR A 7 13.75 -22.49 -1.19
N ALA A 8 13.18 -22.07 -0.05
CA ALA A 8 11.77 -21.74 0.08
C ALA A 8 11.39 -20.54 -0.81
N GLN A 9 12.21 -19.49 -0.82
CA GLN A 9 11.98 -18.31 -1.66
C GLN A 9 12.03 -18.63 -3.15
N LEU A 10 12.99 -19.45 -3.58
CA LEU A 10 13.08 -19.93 -4.97
C LEU A 10 11.92 -20.84 -5.35
N GLN A 11 11.37 -21.61 -4.41
CA GLN A 11 10.19 -22.43 -4.66
C GLN A 11 8.92 -21.58 -4.80
N ALA A 12 8.76 -20.56 -3.96
CA ALA A 12 7.65 -19.59 -4.04
C ALA A 12 7.61 -18.88 -5.40
N LEU A 13 8.75 -18.31 -5.83
CA LEU A 13 8.89 -17.65 -7.14
C LEU A 13 8.54 -18.60 -8.30
N ARG A 14 9.09 -19.82 -8.28
CA ARG A 14 8.80 -20.83 -9.31
C ARG A 14 7.34 -21.25 -9.34
N HIS A 15 6.70 -21.37 -8.18
CA HIS A 15 5.29 -21.72 -8.08
C HIS A 15 4.42 -20.65 -8.74
N VAL A 16 4.63 -19.38 -8.39
CA VAL A 16 3.86 -18.26 -8.96
C VAL A 16 4.12 -18.13 -10.47
N GLN A 17 5.37 -18.24 -10.92
CA GLN A 17 5.70 -18.20 -12.33
C GLN A 17 5.03 -19.34 -13.12
N ALA A 18 5.04 -20.57 -12.58
CA ALA A 18 4.38 -21.70 -13.22
C ALA A 18 2.85 -21.50 -13.30
N ASN A 19 2.22 -20.99 -12.24
CA ASN A 19 0.80 -20.63 -12.25
C ASN A 19 0.51 -19.55 -13.30
N ALA A 20 1.37 -18.53 -13.37
CA ALA A 20 1.19 -17.43 -14.29
C ALA A 20 1.25 -17.88 -15.76
N LEU A 21 2.22 -18.74 -16.09
CA LEU A 21 2.42 -19.30 -17.44
C LEU A 21 1.28 -20.21 -17.88
N GLN A 22 0.58 -20.92 -16.98
CA GLN A 22 -0.59 -21.73 -17.33
C GLN A 22 -1.72 -20.90 -17.96
N LYS A 23 -1.82 -19.62 -17.60
CA LYS A 23 -2.81 -18.67 -18.14
C LYS A 23 -2.23 -17.76 -19.23
N GLY A 24 -0.96 -17.92 -19.58
CA GLY A 24 -0.17 -16.96 -20.38
C GLY A 24 -0.77 -16.64 -21.75
N ASP A 25 -1.20 -17.65 -22.52
CA ASP A 25 -1.77 -17.42 -23.86
C ASP A 25 -3.07 -16.63 -23.81
N ARG A 26 -3.94 -16.92 -22.83
CA ARG A 26 -5.20 -16.19 -22.62
C ARG A 26 -4.92 -14.75 -22.21
N SER A 27 -4.03 -14.55 -21.25
CA SER A 27 -3.70 -13.20 -20.74
C SER A 27 -3.00 -12.35 -21.80
N ARG A 28 -2.11 -12.94 -22.59
CA ARG A 28 -1.50 -12.29 -23.76
C ARG A 28 -2.56 -11.80 -24.74
N ALA A 29 -3.50 -12.66 -25.12
CA ALA A 29 -4.59 -12.28 -26.02
C ALA A 29 -5.47 -11.17 -25.41
N ALA A 30 -5.70 -11.19 -24.09
CA ALA A 30 -6.44 -10.16 -23.39
C ALA A 30 -5.69 -8.80 -23.42
N VAL A 31 -4.39 -8.78 -23.16
CA VAL A 31 -3.53 -7.58 -23.26
C VAL A 31 -3.57 -7.03 -24.68
N GLU A 32 -3.27 -7.87 -25.68
CA GLU A 32 -3.26 -7.45 -27.09
C GLU A 32 -4.64 -6.92 -27.53
N GLY A 33 -5.73 -7.56 -27.10
CA GLY A 33 -7.09 -7.08 -27.34
C GLY A 33 -7.40 -5.74 -26.67
N ALA A 34 -6.95 -5.52 -25.43
CA ALA A 34 -7.12 -4.26 -24.70
C ALA A 34 -6.35 -3.11 -25.36
N LEU A 35 -5.15 -3.39 -25.88
CA LEU A 35 -4.36 -2.43 -26.67
C LEU A 35 -5.06 -2.06 -27.98
N ILE A 36 -5.58 -3.05 -28.72
CA ILE A 36 -6.32 -2.80 -29.98
C ILE A 36 -7.53 -1.90 -29.73
N ARG A 37 -8.31 -2.14 -28.66
CA ARG A 37 -9.47 -1.30 -28.31
C ARG A 37 -9.09 0.14 -28.02
N ARG A 38 -7.87 0.39 -27.54
CA ARG A 38 -7.28 1.72 -27.32
C ARG A 38 -6.58 2.30 -28.56
N GLY A 39 -6.71 1.66 -29.72
CA GLY A 39 -6.08 2.11 -30.97
C GLY A 39 -4.58 1.84 -31.06
N LEU A 40 -4.04 0.94 -30.22
CA LEU A 40 -2.60 0.63 -30.16
C LEU A 40 -2.29 -0.72 -30.84
N PRO A 41 -1.15 -0.85 -31.54
CA PRO A 41 -0.72 -2.13 -32.12
C PRO A 41 -0.41 -3.19 -31.05
N PRO A 42 -0.72 -4.49 -31.27
CA PRO A 42 -0.38 -5.58 -30.35
C PRO A 42 1.10 -5.66 -29.96
N ALA A 43 2.01 -5.24 -30.86
CA ALA A 43 3.45 -5.20 -30.60
C ALA A 43 3.84 -4.32 -29.40
N TRP A 44 2.98 -3.39 -28.98
CA TRP A 44 3.19 -2.57 -27.77
C TRP A 44 3.23 -3.41 -26.49
N ARG A 45 2.66 -4.62 -26.47
CA ARG A 45 2.76 -5.53 -25.33
C ARG A 45 4.21 -5.77 -24.91
N GLU A 46 5.07 -6.16 -25.84
CA GLU A 46 6.49 -6.42 -25.55
C GLU A 46 7.20 -5.15 -25.09
N PHE A 47 6.85 -4.01 -25.69
CA PHE A 47 7.39 -2.72 -25.29
C PHE A 47 7.02 -2.38 -23.82
N LEU A 48 5.76 -2.55 -23.43
CA LEU A 48 5.29 -2.34 -22.06
C LEU A 48 5.98 -3.28 -21.06
N LEU A 49 6.05 -4.58 -21.38
CA LEU A 49 6.71 -5.56 -20.52
C LEU A 49 8.20 -5.24 -20.32
N ASN A 50 8.89 -4.80 -21.37
CA ASN A 50 10.28 -4.39 -21.28
C ASN A 50 10.46 -3.08 -20.49
N GLY A 51 9.54 -2.12 -20.65
CA GLY A 51 9.52 -0.89 -19.86
C GLY A 51 9.34 -1.18 -18.36
N ILE A 52 8.40 -2.05 -18.01
CA ILE A 52 8.16 -2.49 -16.62
C ILE A 52 9.37 -3.26 -16.07
N ARG A 53 9.99 -4.16 -16.84
CA ARG A 53 11.21 -4.88 -16.43
C ARG A 53 12.39 -3.97 -16.16
N ALA A 54 12.56 -2.92 -16.96
CA ALA A 54 13.71 -2.04 -16.87
C ALA A 54 13.54 -0.96 -15.78
N ASN A 55 12.31 -0.47 -15.59
CA ASN A 55 12.06 0.76 -14.83
C ASN A 55 11.00 0.60 -13.73
N GLY A 56 10.35 -0.56 -13.62
CA GLY A 56 9.36 -0.83 -12.59
C GLY A 56 9.96 -0.61 -11.20
N GLN A 57 9.21 0.06 -10.33
CA GLN A 57 9.70 0.41 -9.01
C GLN A 57 8.76 -0.11 -7.94
N VAL A 58 9.30 -0.91 -7.02
CA VAL A 58 8.55 -1.35 -5.85
C VAL A 58 8.75 -0.34 -4.73
N THR A 59 7.65 0.05 -4.07
CA THR A 59 7.67 0.87 -2.86
C THR A 59 7.23 0.07 -1.64
N LEU A 60 7.94 0.26 -0.52
CA LEU A 60 7.58 -0.32 0.78
C LEU A 60 7.05 0.79 1.68
N ASN A 61 5.73 0.91 1.80
CA ASN A 61 5.08 1.91 2.66
C ASN A 61 5.08 1.45 4.13
N PHE A 62 5.50 2.34 5.03
CA PHE A 62 5.51 2.11 6.47
C PHE A 62 5.26 3.40 7.26
N HIS A 63 4.94 3.26 8.54
CA HIS A 63 4.88 4.39 9.47
C HIS A 63 6.13 4.34 10.36
N PRO A 64 7.04 5.34 10.28
CA PRO A 64 8.35 5.29 10.93
C PRO A 64 8.27 5.34 12.47
N ASP A 65 7.16 5.81 13.00
CA ASP A 65 6.92 6.14 14.40
C ASP A 65 6.06 5.10 15.14
N ARG A 66 5.64 4.01 14.47
CA ARG A 66 4.98 2.88 15.13
C ARG A 66 5.97 2.15 16.03
N LEU A 67 5.48 1.69 17.18
CA LEU A 67 6.30 1.02 18.18
C LEU A 67 6.23 -0.50 18.00
N LEU A 68 7.39 -1.13 17.93
CA LEU A 68 7.53 -2.59 18.01
C LEU A 68 7.26 -3.07 19.45
N ALA A 69 7.15 -4.39 19.62
CA ALA A 69 6.89 -5.01 20.92
C ALA A 69 8.00 -4.74 21.96
N ASP A 70 9.23 -4.48 21.50
CA ASP A 70 10.37 -4.12 22.33
C ASP A 70 10.42 -2.61 22.68
N GLY A 71 9.45 -1.83 22.21
CA GLY A 71 9.32 -0.39 22.49
C GLY A 71 10.15 0.51 21.58
N PHE A 72 10.95 -0.03 20.66
CA PHE A 72 11.60 0.78 19.62
C PHE A 72 10.60 1.20 18.56
N THR A 73 10.80 2.38 17.98
CA THR A 73 10.07 2.79 16.78
C THR A 73 10.60 2.04 15.56
N VAL A 74 9.78 1.96 14.50
CA VAL A 74 10.18 1.36 13.22
C VAL A 74 11.47 1.98 12.69
N VAL A 75 11.58 3.32 12.70
CA VAL A 75 12.80 3.99 12.21
C VAL A 75 14.02 3.70 13.07
N GLU A 76 13.88 3.57 14.39
CA GLU A 76 14.99 3.18 15.27
C GLU A 76 15.49 1.80 14.94
N LYS A 77 14.57 0.85 14.72
CA LYS A 77 14.94 -0.52 14.41
C LYS A 77 15.61 -0.63 13.04
N LEU A 78 15.08 0.07 12.04
CA LEU A 78 15.69 0.17 10.72
C LEU A 78 17.07 0.83 10.77
N LEU A 79 17.23 1.91 11.56
CA LEU A 79 18.50 2.59 11.76
C LEU A 79 19.54 1.68 12.44
N GLN A 80 19.11 0.82 13.36
CA GLN A 80 20.00 -0.10 14.07
C GLN A 80 20.43 -1.25 13.15
N ASP A 81 19.46 -1.93 12.54
CA ASP A 81 19.65 -3.23 11.91
C ASP A 81 20.03 -3.13 10.43
N GLY A 82 19.54 -2.10 9.71
CA GLY A 82 19.81 -1.94 8.28
C GLY A 82 19.04 -2.90 7.38
N VAL A 83 18.03 -3.59 7.92
CA VAL A 83 17.23 -4.59 7.20
C VAL A 83 15.75 -4.31 7.36
N TYR A 84 14.99 -4.37 6.26
CA TYR A 84 13.53 -4.27 6.29
C TYR A 84 12.89 -5.64 6.54
N CYS A 85 12.11 -5.73 7.62
CA CYS A 85 11.51 -6.97 8.10
C CYS A 85 10.00 -7.08 7.81
N SER A 86 9.51 -8.31 7.60
CA SER A 86 8.09 -8.58 7.38
C SER A 86 7.28 -8.50 8.67
N GLN A 87 5.95 -8.52 8.55
CA GLN A 87 5.04 -8.62 9.69
C GLN A 87 5.27 -9.89 10.53
N PHE A 88 5.66 -11.02 9.92
CA PHE A 88 5.96 -12.26 10.65
C PHE A 88 7.16 -12.11 11.61
N VAL A 89 8.04 -11.14 11.36
CA VAL A 89 9.19 -10.84 12.23
C VAL A 89 8.86 -9.72 13.20
N THR A 90 8.20 -8.66 12.73
CA THR A 90 7.98 -7.43 13.52
C THR A 90 6.72 -7.46 14.38
N GLY A 91 5.73 -8.29 14.00
CA GLY A 91 4.38 -8.26 14.56
C GLY A 91 3.55 -7.04 14.16
N LEU A 92 4.12 -6.08 13.43
CA LEU A 92 3.45 -4.84 13.03
C LEU A 92 2.59 -5.04 11.79
N SER A 93 1.37 -4.49 11.82
CA SER A 93 0.48 -4.51 10.67
C SER A 93 -0.24 -3.19 10.50
N ASN A 94 -0.26 -2.72 9.24
CA ASN A 94 -1.19 -1.69 8.77
C ASN A 94 -2.34 -2.31 7.95
N GLY A 95 -2.37 -3.65 7.84
CA GLY A 95 -3.39 -4.48 7.19
C GLY A 95 -4.06 -5.43 8.20
N SER A 96 -4.14 -6.72 7.88
CA SER A 96 -4.63 -7.78 8.78
C SER A 96 -3.57 -8.18 9.81
N ARG A 97 -3.98 -8.51 11.05
CA ARG A 97 -3.07 -8.96 12.15
C ARG A 97 -2.90 -10.49 12.22
N THR A 98 -3.16 -11.18 11.11
CA THR A 98 -3.27 -12.66 11.06
C THR A 98 -1.98 -13.36 10.58
N ALA A 99 -0.84 -12.67 10.58
CA ALA A 99 0.46 -13.21 10.17
C ALA A 99 1.13 -14.03 11.27
N PHE A 100 0.56 -15.19 11.55
CA PHE A 100 1.12 -16.23 12.42
C PHE A 100 0.78 -17.61 11.83
N PRO A 101 1.51 -18.69 12.20
CA PRO A 101 1.23 -20.02 11.68
C PRO A 101 -0.23 -20.43 11.86
N GLY A 102 -0.88 -20.80 10.75
CA GLY A 102 -2.30 -21.14 10.71
C GLY A 102 -3.28 -19.95 10.71
N GLY A 103 -2.82 -18.70 10.77
CA GLY A 103 -3.68 -17.52 10.60
C GLY A 103 -4.09 -17.29 9.13
N ASP A 104 -5.03 -16.36 8.89
CA ASP A 104 -5.53 -16.07 7.53
C ASP A 104 -4.42 -15.71 6.55
N ARG A 105 -3.49 -14.86 6.96
CA ARG A 105 -2.34 -14.51 6.13
C ARG A 105 -1.45 -15.70 5.81
N ASP A 106 -1.22 -16.60 6.78
CA ASP A 106 -0.43 -17.80 6.54
C ASP A 106 -1.12 -18.76 5.55
N ARG A 107 -2.44 -18.95 5.68
CA ARG A 107 -3.25 -19.78 4.77
C ARG A 107 -3.31 -19.20 3.35
N TRP A 108 -3.47 -17.89 3.23
CA TRP A 108 -3.32 -17.22 1.94
C TRP A 108 -1.94 -17.53 1.38
N GLU A 109 -0.86 -17.21 2.10
CA GLU A 109 0.50 -17.32 1.56
C GLU A 109 0.82 -18.77 1.17
N GLN A 110 0.25 -19.75 1.89
CA GLN A 110 0.29 -21.15 1.51
C GLN A 110 -0.34 -21.39 0.13
N SER A 111 -1.51 -20.82 -0.14
CA SER A 111 -2.15 -20.95 -1.46
C SER A 111 -1.39 -20.21 -2.56
N LEU A 112 -0.91 -18.99 -2.29
CA LEU A 112 -0.23 -18.14 -3.27
C LEU A 112 1.15 -18.69 -3.66
N PHE A 113 1.89 -19.22 -2.69
CA PHE A 113 3.27 -19.67 -2.86
C PHE A 113 3.43 -21.20 -2.87
N GLY A 114 2.34 -21.94 -3.01
CA GLY A 114 2.36 -23.40 -3.11
C GLY A 114 2.91 -24.09 -1.85
N GLY A 115 2.69 -23.50 -0.67
CA GLY A 115 3.15 -24.03 0.60
C GLY A 115 4.64 -23.88 0.87
N ALA A 116 5.38 -23.10 0.06
CA ALA A 116 6.83 -22.96 0.19
C ALA A 116 7.26 -22.48 1.58
N TYR A 117 6.47 -21.60 2.19
CA TYR A 117 6.77 -21.02 3.52
C TYR A 117 6.23 -21.81 4.71
N GLN A 118 5.46 -22.86 4.45
CA GLN A 118 4.87 -23.73 5.47
C GLN A 118 5.68 -25.02 5.63
N GLN A 119 6.79 -25.16 4.90
CA GLN A 119 7.70 -26.30 5.03
C GLN A 119 8.45 -26.27 6.36
N ALA A 120 8.76 -27.46 6.87
CA ALA A 120 9.53 -27.60 8.09
C ALA A 120 10.92 -26.93 7.95
N GLY A 121 11.29 -26.12 8.92
CA GLY A 121 12.58 -25.42 8.96
C GLY A 121 12.60 -24.04 8.30
N VAL A 122 11.51 -23.62 7.64
CA VAL A 122 11.40 -22.28 7.05
C VAL A 122 11.01 -21.25 8.12
N GLY A 123 11.82 -20.22 8.29
CA GLY A 123 11.65 -19.21 9.33
C GLY A 123 10.79 -18.01 8.94
N ALA A 124 10.34 -17.24 9.93
CA ALA A 124 9.60 -15.99 9.72
C ALA A 124 10.35 -14.94 8.88
N ALA A 125 11.69 -14.90 8.99
CA ALA A 125 12.54 -14.01 8.21
C ALA A 125 12.57 -14.34 6.71
N GLU A 126 12.28 -15.59 6.33
CA GLU A 126 12.26 -16.00 4.93
C GLU A 126 10.99 -15.58 4.19
N ARG A 127 9.93 -15.19 4.94
CA ARG A 127 8.64 -14.76 4.40
C ARG A 127 8.80 -13.51 3.52
N PRO A 128 7.90 -13.30 2.54
CA PRO A 128 7.99 -12.13 1.66
C PRO A 128 7.77 -10.84 2.44
N LYS A 129 8.37 -9.75 1.95
CA LYS A 129 8.05 -8.38 2.38
C LYS A 129 7.05 -7.82 1.38
N TYR A 130 6.05 -7.11 1.87
CA TYR A 130 4.95 -6.64 1.05
C TYR A 130 5.08 -5.14 0.79
N GLY A 131 4.87 -4.77 -0.47
CA GLY A 131 4.87 -3.41 -0.98
C GLY A 131 3.96 -3.30 -2.19
N GLY A 132 4.16 -2.27 -3.01
CA GLY A 132 3.43 -2.12 -4.27
C GLY A 132 4.33 -1.71 -5.43
N LEU A 133 3.98 -2.15 -6.64
CA LEU A 133 4.66 -1.75 -7.87
C LEU A 133 4.08 -0.41 -8.35
N ASN A 134 4.87 0.66 -8.25
CA ASN A 134 4.47 2.03 -8.54
C ASN A 134 4.61 2.37 -10.04
N LEU A 135 3.80 1.74 -10.89
CA LEU A 135 3.84 1.99 -12.34
C LEU A 135 3.35 3.39 -12.76
N MET A 136 2.65 4.09 -11.87
CA MET A 136 2.15 5.45 -12.13
C MET A 136 3.08 6.53 -11.57
N ASN A 137 4.18 6.13 -10.95
CA ASN A 137 5.10 7.00 -10.24
C ASN A 137 4.37 8.00 -9.32
N TYR A 138 3.37 7.51 -8.57
CA TYR A 138 2.63 8.34 -7.65
C TYR A 138 3.54 8.89 -6.56
N ALA A 139 3.38 10.18 -6.26
CA ALA A 139 4.20 10.92 -5.32
C ALA A 139 4.00 10.52 -3.86
N ASP A 140 3.01 9.68 -3.56
CA ASP A 140 2.69 9.07 -2.26
C ASP A 140 2.96 7.54 -2.22
N GLY A 141 3.68 7.03 -3.23
CA GLY A 141 4.01 5.61 -3.38
C GLY A 141 2.88 4.77 -3.96
N ALA A 142 3.13 3.47 -4.16
CA ALA A 142 2.15 2.58 -4.77
C ALA A 142 0.94 2.27 -3.87
N ALA A 143 1.13 2.29 -2.55
CA ALA A 143 0.12 1.86 -1.58
C ALA A 143 0.13 2.75 -0.31
N PRO A 144 -0.24 4.04 -0.43
CA PRO A 144 -0.17 5.02 0.66
C PRO A 144 -0.97 4.61 1.90
N ARG A 145 -2.00 3.76 1.77
CA ARG A 145 -2.77 3.27 2.94
C ARG A 145 -1.93 2.58 4.00
N PHE A 146 -0.77 2.01 3.64
CA PHE A 146 0.06 1.24 4.57
C PHE A 146 1.17 2.05 5.23
N GLY A 147 1.32 3.34 4.92
CA GLY A 147 2.38 4.11 5.53
C GLY A 147 2.52 5.51 4.98
N SER A 148 2.91 6.41 5.87
CA SER A 148 3.20 7.81 5.57
C SER A 148 4.62 8.04 5.05
N CYS A 149 5.50 7.04 5.13
CA CYS A 149 6.83 7.06 4.53
C CYS A 149 6.99 5.81 3.67
N TRP A 150 7.91 5.83 2.72
CA TRP A 150 8.21 4.64 1.95
C TRP A 150 9.65 4.58 1.47
N PHE A 151 10.15 3.36 1.34
CA PHE A 151 11.36 3.10 0.58
C PHE A 151 11.03 2.89 -0.89
N ARG A 152 11.84 3.47 -1.77
CA ARG A 152 11.90 3.14 -3.20
C ARG A 152 13.02 2.13 -3.39
N LEU A 153 12.67 0.94 -3.87
CA LEU A 153 13.63 -0.14 -4.07
C LEU A 153 14.32 -0.01 -5.43
N HIS A 154 15.55 -0.49 -5.52
CA HIS A 154 16.27 -0.58 -6.79
C HIS A 154 15.60 -1.59 -7.74
N PRO A 155 15.57 -1.32 -9.08
CA PRO A 155 14.90 -2.18 -10.05
C PRO A 155 15.41 -3.63 -10.12
N HIS A 156 16.65 -3.91 -9.68
CA HIS A 156 17.15 -5.29 -9.65
C HIS A 156 16.31 -6.22 -8.77
N LEU A 157 15.54 -5.67 -7.82
CA LEU A 157 14.64 -6.45 -6.97
C LEU A 157 13.39 -6.97 -7.65
N LEU A 158 13.01 -6.46 -8.82
CA LEU A 158 11.86 -6.98 -9.57
C LEU A 158 11.99 -8.48 -9.85
N GLN A 159 13.21 -8.98 -10.04
CA GLN A 159 13.51 -10.40 -10.28
C GLN A 159 13.24 -11.30 -9.06
N SER A 160 13.19 -10.73 -7.86
CA SER A 160 12.84 -11.43 -6.63
C SER A 160 11.42 -11.11 -6.16
N CYS A 161 10.58 -10.52 -7.03
CA CYS A 161 9.20 -10.18 -6.71
C CYS A 161 8.21 -11.13 -7.39
N THR A 162 7.15 -11.44 -6.67
CA THR A 162 5.86 -11.80 -7.28
C THR A 162 4.92 -10.62 -7.20
N PHE A 163 3.89 -10.64 -8.05
CA PHE A 163 2.93 -9.56 -8.17
C PHE A 163 1.52 -10.10 -8.20
N THR A 164 0.61 -9.35 -7.59
CA THR A 164 -0.83 -9.57 -7.67
C THR A 164 -1.52 -8.24 -7.94
N PHE A 165 -2.59 -8.26 -8.72
CA PHE A 165 -3.43 -7.08 -8.93
C PHE A 165 -4.63 -7.13 -7.99
N GLY A 166 -4.72 -6.19 -7.04
CA GLY A 166 -5.67 -6.22 -5.93
C GLY A 166 -5.05 -6.67 -4.59
N ASP A 167 -5.89 -6.78 -3.55
CA ASP A 167 -5.50 -7.32 -2.24
C ASP A 167 -5.62 -8.85 -2.23
N SER A 168 -4.47 -9.54 -2.22
CA SER A 168 -4.39 -11.00 -2.34
C SER A 168 -5.05 -11.84 -1.26
N HIS A 169 -5.73 -11.23 -0.30
CA HIS A 169 -6.59 -11.95 0.65
C HIS A 169 -7.80 -12.62 -0.01
N THR A 170 -8.20 -12.20 -1.21
CA THR A 170 -9.51 -12.57 -1.78
C THR A 170 -9.50 -13.69 -2.84
N GLY A 171 -8.33 -14.16 -3.28
CA GLY A 171 -8.17 -15.31 -4.18
C GLY A 171 -8.72 -15.15 -5.61
N PRO A 172 -8.52 -16.15 -6.49
CA PRO A 172 -7.27 -16.28 -7.23
C PRO A 172 -7.04 -15.05 -8.13
N GLU A 173 -6.28 -14.10 -7.61
CA GLU A 173 -5.94 -12.87 -8.31
C GLU A 173 -5.12 -13.14 -9.57
N PRO A 174 -5.09 -12.20 -10.50
CA PRO A 174 -4.08 -12.18 -11.55
C PRO A 174 -2.70 -12.12 -10.90
N VAL A 175 -2.00 -13.26 -10.90
CA VAL A 175 -0.65 -13.39 -10.32
C VAL A 175 0.42 -13.46 -11.41
N GLY A 176 1.60 -12.95 -11.10
CA GLY A 176 2.74 -12.99 -12.02
C GLY A 176 4.09 -12.84 -11.33
N THR A 177 5.14 -13.10 -12.11
CA THR A 177 6.50 -12.60 -11.83
C THR A 177 6.86 -11.58 -12.90
N ILE A 178 7.99 -10.88 -12.76
CA ILE A 178 8.43 -9.93 -13.79
C ILE A 178 8.66 -10.58 -15.17
N ASP A 179 8.98 -11.87 -15.19
CA ASP A 179 9.17 -12.64 -16.42
C ASP A 179 7.86 -13.23 -16.97
N ALA A 180 6.80 -13.31 -16.15
CA ALA A 180 5.48 -13.82 -16.50
C ALA A 180 4.38 -12.85 -16.02
N PHE A 181 4.44 -11.60 -16.51
CA PHE A 181 3.65 -10.47 -15.99
C PHE A 181 2.31 -10.26 -16.71
N ASP A 182 2.03 -10.97 -17.81
CA ASP A 182 0.84 -10.76 -18.65
C ASP A 182 -0.49 -10.83 -17.90
N ASN A 183 -0.61 -11.70 -16.90
CA ASN A 183 -1.82 -11.82 -16.10
C ASN A 183 -2.12 -10.53 -15.34
N VAL A 184 -1.09 -9.96 -14.71
CA VAL A 184 -1.18 -8.71 -13.94
C VAL A 184 -1.44 -7.53 -14.87
N LEU A 185 -0.74 -7.48 -16.01
CA LEU A 185 -0.95 -6.43 -17.02
C LEU A 185 -2.35 -6.49 -17.64
N ALA A 186 -2.88 -7.68 -17.93
CA ALA A 186 -4.23 -7.84 -18.45
C ALA A 186 -5.26 -7.26 -17.48
N ALA A 187 -5.14 -7.60 -16.19
CA ALA A 187 -6.05 -7.12 -15.16
C ALA A 187 -5.97 -5.61 -14.93
N LEU A 188 -4.74 -5.07 -14.97
CA LEU A 188 -4.51 -3.63 -14.88
C LEU A 188 -5.20 -2.87 -16.03
N LEU A 189 -5.04 -3.35 -17.27
CA LEU A 189 -5.70 -2.77 -18.44
C LEU A 189 -7.22 -2.96 -18.43
N GLU A 190 -7.73 -4.03 -17.83
CA GLU A 190 -9.16 -4.24 -17.66
C GLU A 190 -9.76 -3.29 -16.62
N ALA A 191 -9.11 -3.16 -15.46
CA ALA A 191 -9.53 -2.25 -14.39
C ALA A 191 -9.53 -0.79 -14.83
N GLU A 192 -8.64 -0.40 -15.75
CA GLU A 192 -8.62 0.93 -16.37
C GLU A 192 -9.93 1.28 -17.12
N GLY A 193 -10.62 0.26 -17.66
CA GLY A 193 -11.72 0.41 -18.60
C GLY A 193 -11.28 0.96 -19.97
N ASP A 194 -12.15 0.88 -20.98
CA ASP A 194 -11.87 1.40 -22.32
C ASP A 194 -12.08 2.94 -22.44
N GLY A 195 -12.42 3.61 -21.33
CA GLY A 195 -12.87 5.01 -21.26
C GLY A 195 -12.26 5.87 -20.15
N GLY A 196 -11.17 5.46 -19.50
CA GLY A 196 -10.31 6.35 -18.72
C GLY A 196 -10.91 6.84 -17.40
N GLY A 197 -11.58 5.94 -16.70
CA GLY A 197 -12.22 6.26 -15.43
C GLY A 197 -12.21 5.05 -14.53
N VAL A 198 -11.02 4.62 -14.09
CA VAL A 198 -10.98 3.92 -12.81
C VAL A 198 -11.35 4.95 -11.77
N ASP A 199 -12.31 4.62 -10.95
CA ASP A 199 -12.47 5.28 -9.67
C ASP A 199 -11.28 4.90 -8.77
N TRP A 200 -10.09 5.45 -9.08
CA TRP A 200 -8.92 5.45 -8.21
C TRP A 200 -9.25 6.13 -6.87
N TYR A 201 -10.33 6.91 -6.81
CA TYR A 201 -10.76 7.70 -5.67
C TYR A 201 -11.66 6.94 -4.69
N GLY A 202 -12.06 5.69 -4.96
CA GLY A 202 -12.89 4.91 -4.04
C GLY A 202 -14.24 5.58 -3.71
N LEU A 203 -14.84 6.29 -4.67
CA LEU A 203 -16.19 6.87 -4.57
C LEU A 203 -17.31 5.84 -4.85
N GLY A 204 -16.96 4.62 -5.28
CA GLY A 204 -17.87 3.48 -5.39
C GLY A 204 -18.03 2.75 -4.07
N GLU A 205 -19.21 2.88 -3.44
CA GLU A 205 -19.64 2.09 -2.30
C GLU A 205 -19.50 0.57 -2.58
N HIS A 206 -18.38 -0.02 -2.16
CA HIS A 206 -18.29 -1.42 -1.78
C HIS A 206 -17.12 -1.60 -0.80
N ASP A 207 -17.25 -0.97 0.37
CA ASP A 207 -16.50 -1.36 1.56
C ASP A 207 -17.01 -2.76 1.95
N ARG A 208 -16.39 -3.81 1.39
CA ARG A 208 -16.57 -5.18 1.88
C ARG A 208 -15.77 -5.29 3.17
N GLY A 209 -16.38 -4.84 4.25
CA GLY A 209 -15.78 -4.83 5.57
C GLY A 209 -15.16 -6.19 5.92
N ASP A 210 -13.97 -6.14 6.53
CA ASP A 210 -13.40 -7.25 7.28
C ASP A 210 -14.48 -7.77 8.23
N SER A 211 -15.01 -8.96 7.94
CA SER A 211 -16.18 -9.52 8.60
C SER A 211 -15.87 -9.82 10.06
N VAL A 212 -16.47 -9.03 10.95
CA VAL A 212 -16.65 -9.42 12.36
C VAL A 212 -17.96 -10.18 12.46
N ASP A 213 -17.86 -11.47 12.76
CA ASP A 213 -18.98 -12.33 13.13
C ASP A 213 -19.82 -11.68 14.24
N ARG A 214 -21.08 -11.33 13.94
CA ARG A 214 -22.12 -11.12 14.96
C ARG A 214 -23.43 -11.72 14.47
N GLY A 215 -23.83 -12.81 15.11
CA GLY A 215 -25.15 -13.41 14.92
C GLY A 215 -26.27 -12.58 15.55
N GLY A 216 -27.46 -12.67 14.95
CA GLY A 216 -28.73 -12.65 15.67
C GLY A 216 -29.68 -11.46 15.48
N ILE A 217 -30.71 -11.71 14.64
CA ILE A 217 -32.15 -11.39 14.77
C ILE A 217 -32.68 -9.94 14.93
N GLY A 218 -33.58 -9.55 14.00
CA GLY A 218 -34.59 -8.49 14.22
C GLY A 218 -35.17 -7.86 12.94
N GLU A 219 -36.47 -8.02 12.72
CA GLU A 219 -37.28 -7.70 11.53
C GLU A 219 -37.64 -6.21 11.26
N HIS A 220 -37.96 -5.94 9.99
CA HIS A 220 -38.96 -4.99 9.42
C HIS A 220 -38.96 -3.49 9.83
N ASP A 221 -38.86 -2.55 8.87
CA ASP A 221 -40.02 -1.94 8.17
C ASP A 221 -39.62 -0.99 7.01
N ARG A 222 -40.55 -0.78 6.07
CA ARG A 222 -40.44 0.04 4.84
C ARG A 222 -40.77 1.52 5.11
N GLY A 223 -40.17 2.45 4.35
CA GLY A 223 -40.70 3.81 4.27
C GLY A 223 -39.85 4.84 3.51
N ASP A 224 -40.35 5.20 2.32
CA ASP A 224 -40.32 6.49 1.63
C ASP A 224 -39.01 7.21 1.25
N SER A 225 -38.88 7.28 -0.09
CA SER A 225 -38.09 8.21 -0.88
C SER A 225 -38.48 9.67 -0.65
N VAL A 226 -37.50 10.52 -0.34
CA VAL A 226 -37.62 11.97 -0.50
C VAL A 226 -36.41 12.51 -1.26
N ASP A 227 -36.74 13.04 -2.42
CA ASP A 227 -35.94 13.80 -3.37
C ASP A 227 -35.26 15.01 -2.70
N ARG A 228 -33.92 15.10 -2.80
CA ARG A 228 -33.15 16.31 -2.45
C ARG A 228 -31.98 16.51 -3.42
N GLY A 229 -32.29 17.22 -4.49
CA GLY A 229 -31.60 18.43 -4.95
C GLY A 229 -30.08 18.53 -4.80
N GLY A 230 -29.39 18.43 -5.94
CA GLY A 230 -28.36 19.38 -6.35
C GLY A 230 -27.11 19.49 -5.48
N ILE A 231 -26.21 18.52 -5.61
CA ILE A 231 -24.81 18.65 -5.19
C ILE A 231 -24.00 19.23 -6.35
N GLY A 232 -23.33 20.35 -6.05
CA GLY A 232 -22.54 21.14 -6.99
C GLY A 232 -21.36 20.38 -7.58
N GLU A 233 -20.92 20.86 -8.73
CA GLU A 233 -19.72 20.43 -9.45
C GLU A 233 -18.51 20.38 -8.50
N HIS A 234 -18.19 19.19 -8.02
CA HIS A 234 -16.86 18.90 -7.50
C HIS A 234 -15.92 18.80 -8.69
N ASP A 235 -14.88 19.62 -8.61
CA ASP A 235 -13.72 19.67 -9.51
C ASP A 235 -13.20 18.24 -9.71
N ARG A 236 -13.52 17.67 -10.87
CA ARG A 236 -13.11 16.32 -11.28
C ARG A 236 -11.60 16.38 -11.49
N GLY A 237 -10.84 15.94 -10.48
CA GLY A 237 -9.39 15.74 -10.60
C GLY A 237 -9.09 14.98 -11.89
N ASP A 238 -8.15 15.53 -12.67
CA ASP A 238 -7.86 15.14 -14.04
C ASP A 238 -7.82 13.62 -14.23
N SER A 239 -8.87 13.09 -14.85
CA SER A 239 -8.91 11.69 -15.32
C SER A 239 -7.77 11.47 -16.30
N VAL A 240 -6.89 10.51 -16.00
CA VAL A 240 -5.82 10.09 -16.93
C VAL A 240 -6.49 9.50 -18.17
N ASP A 241 -6.38 10.20 -19.31
CA ASP A 241 -6.79 9.70 -20.64
C ASP A 241 -6.25 8.26 -20.86
N PRO A 242 -6.99 7.29 -21.42
CA PRO A 242 -6.49 5.93 -21.66
C PRO A 242 -5.24 5.87 -22.54
N GLY A 243 -5.12 6.83 -23.46
CA GLY A 243 -3.88 7.01 -24.23
C GLY A 243 -2.73 7.50 -23.35
N SER A 244 -3.01 8.28 -22.30
CA SER A 244 -2.04 8.78 -21.32
C SER A 244 -1.48 7.68 -20.42
N PHE A 245 -2.26 6.67 -19.99
CA PHE A 245 -1.74 5.57 -19.16
C PHE A 245 -0.70 4.72 -19.91
N VAL A 246 -1.03 4.27 -21.13
CA VAL A 246 -0.07 3.50 -21.94
C VAL A 246 1.13 4.36 -22.35
N ARG A 247 0.92 5.66 -22.61
CA ARG A 247 2.02 6.62 -22.83
C ARG A 247 2.86 6.85 -21.56
N HIS A 248 2.27 6.83 -20.38
CA HIS A 248 2.97 6.95 -19.09
C HIS A 248 3.82 5.70 -18.84
N LEU A 249 3.26 4.50 -19.04
CA LEU A 249 4.04 3.27 -18.99
C LEU A 249 5.20 3.27 -19.99
N HIS A 250 5.03 3.92 -21.15
CA HIS A 250 6.10 4.12 -22.12
C HIS A 250 7.19 5.09 -21.61
N MET A 251 6.81 6.11 -20.86
CA MET A 251 7.73 7.10 -20.27
C MET A 251 8.31 6.65 -18.92
N LEU A 252 8.12 5.40 -18.48
CA LEU A 252 8.67 4.91 -17.21
C LEU A 252 10.20 5.09 -17.07
N HIS A 253 10.94 5.16 -18.18
CA HIS A 253 12.38 5.43 -18.18
C HIS A 253 12.75 6.91 -17.94
N GLU A 254 11.81 7.83 -18.15
CA GLU A 254 11.94 9.28 -17.95
C GLU A 254 11.29 9.74 -16.64
N SER A 255 10.66 8.83 -15.89
CA SER A 255 9.59 9.15 -14.94
C SER A 255 10.03 9.51 -13.53
N TRP A 256 11.29 9.90 -13.26
CA TRP A 256 11.53 10.58 -11.99
C TRP A 256 11.10 12.05 -12.10
N GLN A 257 9.85 12.29 -11.72
CA GLN A 257 9.40 13.62 -11.34
C GLN A 257 9.53 13.79 -9.83
N GLU A 258 10.06 14.95 -9.45
CA GLU A 258 10.31 15.43 -8.10
C GLU A 258 9.13 15.22 -7.12
N PRO A 259 9.33 15.41 -5.79
CA PRO A 259 8.30 15.37 -4.74
C PRO A 259 7.00 16.20 -4.95
N GLY A 260 6.84 16.90 -6.07
CA GLY A 260 5.61 17.55 -6.54
C GLY A 260 4.83 16.79 -7.63
N GLY A 261 5.13 15.50 -7.86
CA GLY A 261 4.41 14.65 -8.80
C GLY A 261 2.94 14.40 -8.44
N ILE A 262 2.23 13.66 -9.30
CA ILE A 262 0.80 13.34 -9.10
C ILE A 262 0.63 12.47 -7.85
N VAL A 263 -0.25 12.88 -6.93
CA VAL A 263 -0.64 12.09 -5.76
C VAL A 263 -1.70 11.07 -6.17
N GLY A 264 -1.43 9.78 -5.94
CA GLY A 264 -2.29 8.69 -6.38
C GLY A 264 -3.49 8.42 -5.47
N ARG A 265 -3.33 8.57 -4.14
CA ARG A 265 -4.35 8.23 -3.14
C ARG A 265 -4.88 6.79 -3.27
N ALA A 266 -4.05 5.88 -3.78
CA ALA A 266 -4.42 4.50 -4.06
C ALA A 266 -4.67 3.72 -2.76
N LEU A 267 -5.93 3.68 -2.33
CA LEU A 267 -6.34 2.92 -1.15
C LEU A 267 -6.56 1.45 -1.52
N ASP A 268 -7.39 1.14 -2.51
CA ASP A 268 -7.80 -0.25 -2.75
C ASP A 268 -7.28 -0.81 -4.08
N ASN A 269 -6.87 0.06 -5.01
CA ASN A 269 -6.41 -0.33 -6.34
C ASN A 269 -4.91 -0.10 -6.47
N TYR A 270 -4.11 -1.16 -6.34
CA TYR A 270 -2.66 -1.14 -6.57
C TYR A 270 -2.18 -2.54 -7.00
N ILE A 271 -0.97 -2.60 -7.55
CA ILE A 271 -0.30 -3.88 -7.82
C ILE A 271 0.50 -4.21 -6.57
N GLU A 272 0.04 -5.18 -5.79
CA GLU A 272 0.79 -5.65 -4.63
C GLU A 272 2.04 -6.40 -5.12
N ALA A 273 3.17 -6.11 -4.49
CA ALA A 273 4.46 -6.73 -4.77
C ALA A 273 4.95 -7.48 -3.53
N GLN A 274 5.22 -8.76 -3.68
CA GLN A 274 5.79 -9.59 -2.62
C GLN A 274 7.28 -9.83 -2.91
N VAL A 275 8.14 -9.15 -2.15
CA VAL A 275 9.59 -9.18 -2.30
C VAL A 275 10.16 -10.36 -1.50
N HIS A 276 10.75 -11.31 -2.21
CA HIS A 276 11.44 -12.47 -1.66
C HIS A 276 12.92 -12.16 -1.41
N GLY A 277 13.48 -12.73 -0.33
CA GLY A 277 14.86 -12.44 0.12
C GLY A 277 14.97 -11.23 1.03
N GLU A 278 16.09 -11.09 1.74
CA GLU A 278 16.36 -9.99 2.69
C GLU A 278 16.48 -8.62 2.00
N ILE A 279 15.94 -7.54 2.56
CA ILE A 279 16.07 -6.20 1.98
C ILE A 279 17.07 -5.42 2.82
N ASP A 280 18.30 -5.28 2.31
CA ASP A 280 19.38 -4.50 2.92
C ASP A 280 19.25 -3.04 2.50
N LEU A 281 19.17 -2.12 3.46
CA LEU A 281 18.96 -0.71 3.17
C LEU A 281 20.11 -0.07 2.38
N SER A 282 21.33 -0.59 2.48
CA SER A 282 22.52 -0.05 1.79
C SER A 282 22.63 -0.51 0.34
N GLU A 283 22.09 -1.70 0.02
CA GLU A 283 22.21 -2.32 -1.30
C GLU A 283 20.92 -2.23 -2.13
N ASP A 284 19.76 -2.28 -1.47
CA ASP A 284 18.48 -2.49 -2.13
C ASP A 284 17.59 -1.25 -2.18
N VAL A 285 17.90 -0.22 -1.39
CA VAL A 285 17.07 0.99 -1.27
C VAL A 285 17.74 2.18 -1.95
N GLU A 286 17.06 2.74 -2.94
CA GLU A 286 17.52 3.93 -3.66
C GLU A 286 17.28 5.21 -2.85
N SER A 287 16.07 5.33 -2.29
CA SER A 287 15.65 6.52 -1.57
C SER A 287 14.58 6.20 -0.53
N LEU A 288 14.57 6.98 0.54
CA LEU A 288 13.51 7.06 1.52
C LEU A 288 12.72 8.33 1.24
N VAL A 289 11.41 8.20 1.06
CA VAL A 289 10.51 9.34 0.98
C VAL A 289 9.73 9.46 2.28
N ALA A 290 9.80 10.64 2.91
CA ALA A 290 9.28 10.88 4.24
C ALA A 290 8.23 12.00 4.28
N ASP A 291 7.28 11.89 5.21
CA ASP A 291 6.25 12.91 5.43
C ASP A 291 6.83 14.13 6.16
N PRO A 292 6.58 15.36 5.68
CA PRO A 292 7.16 16.58 6.23
C PRO A 292 6.74 16.88 7.67
N SER A 293 5.66 16.28 8.20
CA SER A 293 5.28 16.42 9.61
C SER A 293 6.32 15.86 10.58
N PHE A 294 7.26 15.04 10.11
CA PHE A 294 8.37 14.56 10.91
C PHE A 294 9.58 15.51 10.95
N LYS A 295 9.62 16.57 10.11
CA LYS A 295 10.74 17.52 10.11
C LYS A 295 10.89 18.21 11.47
N GLY A 296 12.13 18.27 11.97
CA GLY A 296 12.43 18.86 13.28
C GLY A 296 11.94 18.04 14.49
N THR A 297 11.44 16.82 14.27
CA THR A 297 11.07 15.88 15.34
C THR A 297 12.19 14.86 15.58
N ARG A 298 12.12 14.11 16.70
CA ARG A 298 13.01 12.97 16.96
C ARG A 298 12.95 11.92 15.84
N ILE A 299 11.76 11.63 15.33
CA ILE A 299 11.56 10.68 14.22
C ILE A 299 12.25 11.21 12.95
N GLY A 300 12.10 12.50 12.64
CA GLY A 300 12.78 13.12 11.50
C GLY A 300 14.30 13.02 11.58
N ALA A 301 14.87 13.32 12.75
CA ALA A 301 16.32 13.17 12.97
C ALA A 301 16.80 11.72 12.81
N GLN A 302 15.97 10.74 13.17
CA GLN A 302 16.27 9.31 12.97
C GLN A 302 16.17 8.90 11.50
N LEU A 303 15.23 9.44 10.73
CA LEU A 303 15.14 9.23 9.28
C LEU A 303 16.38 9.81 8.57
N GLU A 304 16.81 11.01 8.95
CA GLU A 304 18.04 11.64 8.45
C GLU A 304 19.29 10.81 8.78
N ALA A 305 19.40 10.34 10.02
CA ALA A 305 20.50 9.47 10.45
C ALA A 305 20.51 8.13 9.70
N LEU A 306 19.34 7.53 9.46
CA LEU A 306 19.19 6.28 8.70
C LEU A 306 19.69 6.47 7.27
N CYS A 307 19.22 7.52 6.61
CA CYS A 307 19.64 7.86 5.25
C CYS A 307 21.15 8.10 5.17
N SER A 308 21.71 8.84 6.13
CA SER A 308 23.16 9.07 6.19
C SER A 308 23.95 7.78 6.44
N LYS A 309 23.47 6.88 7.30
CA LYS A 309 24.19 5.65 7.68
C LYS A 309 24.22 4.65 6.52
N TYR A 310 23.12 4.50 5.80
CA TYR A 310 22.96 3.50 4.75
C TYR A 310 23.11 4.08 3.33
N ASN A 311 23.56 5.34 3.21
CA ASN A 311 23.73 6.03 1.93
C ASN A 311 22.45 6.03 1.06
N VAL A 312 21.30 6.23 1.72
CA VAL A 312 19.98 6.31 1.08
C VAL A 312 19.63 7.78 0.87
N THR A 313 19.10 8.13 -0.30
CA THR A 313 18.66 9.52 -0.56
C THR A 313 17.39 9.81 0.23
N LEU A 314 17.40 10.85 1.08
CA LEU A 314 16.20 11.33 1.76
C LEU A 314 15.44 12.33 0.88
N VAL A 315 14.18 12.05 0.61
CA VAL A 315 13.24 12.95 -0.06
C VAL A 315 12.08 13.24 0.88
N TRP A 316 11.57 14.46 0.88
CA TRP A 316 10.35 14.81 1.60
C TRP A 316 9.23 15.01 0.59
N HIS A 317 8.13 14.28 0.72
CA HIS A 317 6.97 14.50 -0.15
C HIS A 317 6.15 15.71 0.30
N ALA A 318 5.12 16.04 -0.47
CA ALA A 318 4.29 17.22 -0.27
C ALA A 318 3.54 17.27 1.08
N GLY A 319 3.41 16.13 1.77
CA GLY A 319 2.65 15.98 3.02
C GLY A 319 1.14 15.88 2.84
N PHE A 320 0.47 15.37 3.87
CA PHE A 320 -0.98 15.41 3.96
C PHE A 320 -1.43 16.10 5.24
N ARG A 321 -2.20 17.18 5.07
CA ARG A 321 -2.83 17.94 6.14
C ARG A 321 -4.32 18.09 5.85
N LEU A 322 -5.14 17.94 6.89
CA LEU A 322 -6.59 18.10 6.80
C LEU A 322 -7.08 18.93 7.99
N ALA A 323 -7.92 19.94 7.74
CA ALA A 323 -8.56 20.65 8.83
C ALA A 323 -9.44 19.69 9.64
N VAL A 324 -9.35 19.71 10.96
CA VAL A 324 -10.11 18.80 11.84
C VAL A 324 -11.62 18.96 11.64
N SER A 325 -12.08 20.16 11.31
CA SER A 325 -13.48 20.45 10.98
C SER A 325 -13.92 19.93 9.61
N SER A 326 -12.98 19.54 8.75
CA SER A 326 -13.23 19.03 7.39
C SER A 326 -13.13 17.51 7.31
N VAL A 327 -12.97 16.82 8.44
CA VAL A 327 -13.02 15.36 8.49
C VAL A 327 -14.46 14.91 8.21
N PRO A 328 -14.70 14.12 7.16
CA PRO A 328 -16.03 13.63 6.80
C PRO A 328 -16.56 12.59 7.80
N ASP A 329 -17.88 12.48 7.91
CA ASP A 329 -18.57 11.46 8.71
C ASP A 329 -19.08 10.26 7.89
N ASP A 330 -19.05 10.36 6.57
CA ASP A 330 -19.50 9.35 5.61
C ASP A 330 -18.36 8.47 5.04
N PHE A 331 -17.09 8.85 5.23
CA PHE A 331 -15.93 8.06 4.82
C PHE A 331 -15.25 7.37 6.01
N ARG A 332 -15.17 6.03 5.97
CA ARG A 332 -14.67 5.16 7.07
C ARG A 332 -15.45 5.29 8.39
N GLY A 333 -16.66 5.87 8.33
CA GLY A 333 -17.66 5.85 9.38
C GLY A 333 -17.68 7.09 10.29
N ALA A 334 -18.84 7.29 10.95
CA ALA A 334 -19.14 8.48 11.76
C ALA A 334 -18.23 8.68 12.99
N ALA A 335 -17.38 7.70 13.32
CA ALA A 335 -16.38 7.82 14.39
C ALA A 335 -15.19 8.72 13.99
N MET A 336 -14.95 8.97 12.70
CA MET A 336 -13.77 9.71 12.23
C MET A 336 -13.72 11.18 12.71
N PRO A 337 -14.78 12.00 12.57
CA PRO A 337 -14.74 13.39 13.06
C PRO A 337 -14.55 13.53 14.58
N PRO A 338 -15.26 12.79 15.46
CA PRO A 338 -15.02 12.88 16.90
C PRO A 338 -13.62 12.40 17.29
N LEU A 339 -13.07 11.39 16.59
CA LEU A 339 -11.69 10.93 16.82
C LEU A 339 -10.69 12.01 16.45
N ALA A 340 -10.84 12.64 15.29
CA ALA A 340 -9.98 13.74 14.87
C ALA A 340 -9.98 14.90 15.89
N LYS A 341 -11.16 15.28 16.41
CA LYS A 341 -11.29 16.28 17.47
C LYS A 341 -10.63 15.87 18.79
N ARG A 342 -10.61 14.56 19.11
CA ARG A 342 -9.89 14.05 20.29
C ARG A 342 -8.38 14.15 20.06
N LEU A 343 -7.90 13.73 18.90
CA LEU A 343 -6.49 13.78 18.53
C LEU A 343 -5.93 15.20 18.52
N ASP A 344 -6.70 16.14 17.96
CA ASP A 344 -6.37 17.56 17.96
C ASP A 344 -6.18 18.09 19.38
N ARG A 345 -7.09 17.75 20.31
CA ARG A 345 -7.00 18.20 21.71
C ARG A 345 -5.82 17.60 22.48
N LEU A 346 -5.43 16.36 22.19
CA LEU A 346 -4.50 15.60 23.03
C LEU A 346 -3.08 15.52 22.46
N PHE A 347 -2.92 15.54 21.14
CA PHE A 347 -1.65 15.19 20.50
C PHE A 347 -1.15 16.24 19.52
N THR A 348 -1.90 17.29 19.19
CA THR A 348 -1.43 18.29 18.22
C THR A 348 -0.40 19.26 18.80
N VAL A 349 0.48 19.74 17.92
CA VAL A 349 1.33 20.92 18.18
C VAL A 349 0.70 22.17 17.55
N SER A 350 -0.16 22.00 16.53
CA SER A 350 -0.85 23.08 15.81
C SER A 350 -2.35 22.80 15.81
N PRO A 351 -3.13 23.45 16.70
CA PRO A 351 -4.56 23.23 16.82
C PRO A 351 -5.33 23.40 15.50
N GLY A 352 -6.33 22.56 15.28
CA GLY A 352 -7.24 22.60 14.15
C GLY A 352 -6.77 21.87 12.89
N VAL A 353 -5.55 21.32 12.88
CA VAL A 353 -4.98 20.58 11.73
C VAL A 353 -4.61 19.16 12.15
N LEU A 354 -5.11 18.20 11.39
CA LEU A 354 -4.74 16.80 11.46
C LEU A 354 -3.62 16.53 10.45
N ASP A 355 -2.51 15.98 10.93
CA ASP A 355 -1.38 15.51 10.12
C ASP A 355 -0.98 14.08 10.53
N VAL A 356 -0.03 13.51 9.80
CA VAL A 356 0.51 12.17 10.04
C VAL A 356 1.07 12.03 11.45
N ALA A 357 1.89 12.99 11.89
CA ALA A 357 2.57 12.91 13.19
C ALA A 357 1.57 12.93 14.37
N VAL A 358 0.43 13.61 14.24
CA VAL A 358 -0.67 13.57 15.21
C VAL A 358 -1.26 12.17 15.33
N ILE A 359 -1.60 11.52 14.21
CA ILE A 359 -2.11 10.13 14.20
C ILE A 359 -1.05 9.15 14.73
N GLY A 360 0.21 9.43 14.39
CA GLY A 360 1.41 8.80 14.91
C GLY A 360 1.48 8.72 16.43
N ARG A 361 1.51 9.90 17.06
CA ARG A 361 1.53 10.07 18.53
C ARG A 361 0.34 9.41 19.21
N ALA A 362 -0.85 9.49 18.60
CA ALA A 362 -2.04 8.84 19.12
C ALA A 362 -1.92 7.32 19.18
N ALA A 363 -1.39 6.68 18.12
CA ALA A 363 -1.18 5.24 18.13
C ALA A 363 -0.08 4.81 19.12
N ALA A 364 1.00 5.59 19.23
CA ALA A 364 2.02 5.35 20.26
C ALA A 364 1.41 5.44 21.67
N SER A 365 0.54 6.44 21.92
CA SER A 365 -0.19 6.56 23.17
C SER A 365 -1.12 5.38 23.43
N LEU A 366 -1.85 4.88 22.42
CA LEU A 366 -2.70 3.69 22.58
C LEU A 366 -1.90 2.46 23.03
N GLN A 367 -0.69 2.28 22.50
CA GLN A 367 0.15 1.14 22.83
C GLN A 367 0.82 1.28 24.21
N LEU A 368 1.31 2.49 24.55
CA LEU A 368 2.01 2.74 25.82
C LEU A 368 1.05 2.93 27.01
N HIS A 369 -0.12 3.49 26.74
CA HIS A 369 -1.10 3.93 27.72
C HIS A 369 -2.54 3.54 27.32
N PRO A 370 -2.83 2.25 27.10
CA PRO A 370 -4.16 1.80 26.66
C PRO A 370 -5.29 2.18 27.64
N GLU A 371 -4.96 2.39 28.92
CA GLU A 371 -5.89 2.88 29.93
C GLU A 371 -6.50 4.24 29.61
N GLN A 372 -5.79 5.10 28.87
CA GLN A 372 -6.25 6.43 28.47
C GLN A 372 -7.25 6.40 27.30
N TRP A 373 -7.52 5.22 26.74
CA TRP A 373 -8.39 5.01 25.59
C TRP A 373 -9.63 4.17 25.90
N GLN A 374 -9.79 3.72 27.15
CA GLN A 374 -10.91 2.87 27.57
C GLN A 374 -12.28 3.55 27.40
N ASP A 375 -12.33 4.88 27.41
CA ASP A 375 -13.53 5.66 27.18
C ASP A 375 -13.90 5.78 25.68
N TRP A 376 -12.97 5.44 24.78
CA TRP A 376 -13.20 5.42 23.33
C TRP A 376 -13.65 4.04 22.84
N GLY A 377 -12.97 2.97 23.24
CA GLY A 377 -13.26 1.60 22.82
C GLY A 377 -12.17 0.61 23.22
N THR A 378 -12.27 -0.62 22.74
CA THR A 378 -11.19 -1.61 22.96
C THR A 378 -9.91 -1.19 22.22
N PRO A 379 -8.72 -1.72 22.61
CA PRO A 379 -7.48 -1.43 21.89
C PRO A 379 -7.52 -1.77 20.40
N ASP A 380 -8.21 -2.86 20.03
CA ASP A 380 -8.34 -3.27 18.63
C ASP A 380 -9.27 -2.35 17.84
N GLU A 381 -10.43 -2.01 18.39
CA GLU A 381 -11.35 -1.02 17.78
C GLU A 381 -10.67 0.35 17.63
N THR A 382 -9.95 0.80 18.66
CA THR A 382 -9.25 2.09 18.64
C THR A 382 -8.12 2.09 17.61
N SER A 383 -7.34 1.02 17.53
CA SER A 383 -6.30 0.88 16.51
C SER A 383 -6.90 0.88 15.10
N GLN A 384 -8.04 0.22 14.91
CA GLN A 384 -8.74 0.21 13.62
C GLN A 384 -9.22 1.61 13.25
N HIS A 385 -9.81 2.36 14.20
CA HIS A 385 -10.23 3.74 13.95
C HIS A 385 -9.05 4.67 13.63
N LEU A 386 -7.89 4.51 14.28
CA LEU A 386 -6.68 5.29 13.97
C LEU A 386 -6.16 5.00 12.55
N LYS A 387 -6.21 3.74 12.11
CA LYS A 387 -5.91 3.34 10.73
C LYS A 387 -6.90 3.95 9.74
N GLN A 388 -8.19 3.88 10.04
CA GLN A 388 -9.25 4.48 9.22
C GLN A 388 -9.08 6.00 9.10
N LEU A 389 -8.71 6.67 10.19
CA LEU A 389 -8.44 8.11 10.17
C LEU A 389 -7.19 8.45 9.33
N TRP A 390 -6.19 7.56 9.29
CA TRP A 390 -5.10 7.67 8.32
C TRP A 390 -5.62 7.58 6.87
N HIS A 391 -6.53 6.64 6.57
CA HIS A 391 -7.13 6.57 5.23
C HIS A 391 -7.90 7.85 4.87
N VAL A 392 -8.61 8.45 5.83
CA VAL A 392 -9.26 9.76 5.63
C VAL A 392 -8.22 10.83 5.26
N LEU A 393 -7.08 10.86 5.95
CA LEU A 393 -6.00 11.81 5.66
C LEU A 393 -5.37 11.58 4.28
N VAL A 394 -5.17 10.32 3.87
CA VAL A 394 -4.70 9.98 2.51
C VAL A 394 -5.72 10.41 1.45
N GLN A 395 -7.02 10.27 1.70
CA GLN A 395 -8.05 10.59 0.73
C GLN A 395 -8.29 12.10 0.58
N TYR A 396 -8.41 12.82 1.71
CA TYR A 396 -8.87 14.22 1.73
C TYR A 396 -7.76 15.21 2.09
N GLY A 397 -6.63 14.74 2.61
CA GLY A 397 -5.51 15.61 2.98
C GLY A 397 -4.87 16.28 1.78
N ARG A 398 -4.36 17.49 1.98
CA ARG A 398 -3.66 18.29 0.97
C ARG A 398 -2.25 18.66 1.46
N PRO A 399 -1.30 18.92 0.54
CA PRO A 399 0.03 19.44 0.87
C PRO A 399 0.02 20.63 1.83
#